data_AF-A0A966IR46-F1
#
_entry.id   AF-A0A966IR46-F1
#
_cell.length_a   1.000
_cell.length_b   1.000
_cell.length_c   1.000
_cell.angle_alpha   90.00
_cell.angle_beta   90.00
_cell.angle_gamma   90.00
#
_symmetry.space_group_name_H-M   'P 1'
#
loop_
_entity.id
_entity.type
_entity.pdbx_description
1 polymer ?
#
loop_
_entity_poly.entity_id
_entity_poly.type
_entity_poly.pdbx_seq_one_letter_code
_entity_poly.pdbx_strand_id
1 'polypeptide(L)'
;MAPLSQITVFSALRLAGLASALLALIYVINNFLIFGIDAPGVINTLGLGDAFGVSQPKQGYSGGLTALGFGQTAIVLGAVGFAIYHTLKSADLRADADWMDRTSAYIVRLAFWSVLLVGVADAFLSFLRVEGFHKIILGEAGGAAIALPSDRGFYVHIPLIIVAGLIALKEKSVS
;
A
#
# COMPACT_ATOMS: atom_id res chain seq x y z
N MET A 1 33.53 -25.71 -6.98
CA MET A 1 32.24 -26.23 -6.46
C MET A 1 31.97 -25.53 -5.15
N ALA A 2 30.96 -24.66 -5.08
CA ALA A 2 30.60 -24.03 -3.81
C ALA A 2 30.09 -25.12 -2.84
N PRO A 3 30.48 -25.12 -1.56
CA PRO A 3 29.94 -26.04 -0.58
C PRO A 3 28.41 -25.88 -0.50
N LEU A 4 27.69 -26.99 -0.31
CA LEU A 4 26.22 -27.02 -0.24
C LEU A 4 25.64 -25.95 0.71
N SER A 5 26.37 -25.62 1.79
CA SER A 5 26.00 -24.56 2.73
C SER A 5 25.94 -23.17 2.10
N GLN A 6 26.86 -22.82 1.19
CA GLN A 6 26.85 -21.52 0.51
C GLN A 6 25.62 -21.37 -0.38
N ILE A 7 25.25 -22.42 -1.12
CA ILE A 7 24.08 -22.41 -2.01
C ILE A 7 22.79 -22.21 -1.20
N THR A 8 22.63 -22.90 -0.08
CA THR A 8 21.46 -22.74 0.81
C THR A 8 21.38 -21.34 1.40
N VAL A 9 22.52 -20.77 1.83
CA VAL A 9 22.57 -19.42 2.39
C VAL A 9 22.18 -18.38 1.34
N PHE A 10 22.69 -18.47 0.10
CA PHE A 10 22.32 -17.54 -0.97
C PHE A 10 20.83 -17.59 -1.31
N SER A 11 20.25 -18.79 -1.40
CA SER A 11 18.82 -18.95 -1.65
C SER A 11 17.96 -18.40 -0.51
N ALA A 12 18.38 -18.58 0.74
CA ALA A 12 17.67 -18.03 1.91
C ALA A 12 17.70 -16.49 1.93
N LEU A 13 18.85 -15.88 1.65
CA LEU A 13 18.98 -14.42 1.57
C LEU A 13 18.14 -13.83 0.45
N ARG A 14 18.13 -14.47 -0.72
CA ARG A 14 17.30 -14.06 -1.85
C ARG A 14 15.81 -14.15 -1.55
N LEU A 15 15.37 -15.27 -0.96
CA LEU A 15 13.99 -15.44 -0.52
C LEU A 15 13.59 -14.35 0.48
N ALA A 16 14.44 -14.11 1.48
CA ALA A 16 14.18 -13.11 2.51
C ALA A 16 14.08 -11.70 1.90
N GLY A 17 14.97 -11.34 0.97
CA GLY A 17 14.95 -10.05 0.28
C GLY A 17 13.68 -9.85 -0.56
N LEU A 18 13.34 -10.82 -1.42
CA LEU A 18 12.14 -10.75 -2.26
C LEU A 18 10.86 -10.75 -1.43
N ALA A 19 10.76 -11.64 -0.45
CA ALA A 19 9.60 -11.71 0.43
C ALA A 19 9.45 -10.42 1.23
N SER A 20 10.54 -9.87 1.78
CA SER A 20 10.50 -8.61 2.52
C SER A 20 9.99 -7.45 1.66
N ALA A 21 10.51 -7.30 0.44
CA ALA A 21 10.08 -6.23 -0.48
C ALA A 21 8.60 -6.34 -0.86
N LEU A 22 8.15 -7.55 -1.22
CA LEU A 22 6.74 -7.81 -1.57
C LEU A 22 5.82 -7.58 -0.38
N LEU A 23 6.19 -8.11 0.79
CA LEU A 23 5.41 -7.95 2.01
C LEU A 23 5.34 -6.49 2.47
N ALA A 24 6.42 -5.71 2.29
CA ALA A 24 6.39 -4.28 2.61
C ALA A 24 5.36 -3.52 1.76
N LEU A 25 5.31 -3.80 0.45
CA LEU A 25 4.31 -3.20 -0.43
C LEU A 25 2.89 -3.60 -0.04
N ILE A 26 2.66 -4.90 0.20
CA ILE A 26 1.36 -5.42 0.61
C ILE A 26 0.96 -4.86 1.97
N TYR A 27 1.89 -4.71 2.89
CA TYR A 27 1.65 -4.15 4.21
C TYR A 27 1.10 -2.74 4.12
N VAL A 28 1.69 -1.86 3.30
CA VAL A 28 1.21 -0.48 3.11
C VAL A 28 -0.24 -0.45 2.62
N ILE A 29 -0.56 -1.26 1.60
CA ILE A 29 -1.92 -1.35 1.04
C ILE A 29 -2.89 -1.94 2.08
N ASN A 30 -2.49 -3.02 2.74
CA ASN A 30 -3.30 -3.70 3.73
C ASN A 30 -3.60 -2.79 4.93
N ASN A 31 -2.62 -2.00 5.36
CA ASN A 31 -2.77 -1.02 6.44
C ASN A 31 -3.77 0.07 6.07
N PHE A 32 -3.70 0.57 4.83
CA PHE A 32 -4.70 1.50 4.32
C PHE A 32 -6.11 0.90 4.31
N LEU A 33 -6.27 -0.38 3.93
CA LEU A 33 -7.59 -1.03 3.98
C LEU A 33 -8.11 -1.20 5.41
N ILE A 34 -7.25 -1.59 6.36
CA ILE A 34 -7.63 -1.75 7.76
C ILE A 34 -8.11 -0.42 8.36
N PHE A 35 -7.34 0.65 8.20
CA PHE A 35 -7.65 1.94 8.83
C PHE A 35 -8.59 2.83 8.01
N GLY A 36 -8.64 2.65 6.70
CA GLY A 36 -9.42 3.49 5.80
C GLY A 36 -10.86 3.02 5.59
N ILE A 37 -11.10 1.70 5.62
CA ILE A 37 -12.44 1.11 5.40
C ILE A 37 -12.82 0.06 6.46
N ASP A 38 -12.11 0.03 7.59
CA ASP A 38 -12.31 -0.92 8.69
C ASP A 38 -12.22 -2.40 8.26
N ALA A 39 -11.34 -2.70 7.30
CA ALA A 39 -11.13 -4.07 6.85
C ALA A 39 -10.56 -4.96 7.98
N PRO A 40 -10.91 -6.26 8.02
CA PRO A 40 -10.45 -7.14 9.09
C PRO A 40 -8.93 -7.32 9.12
N GLY A 41 -8.28 -7.29 7.94
CA GLY A 41 -6.88 -7.65 7.83
C GLY A 41 -6.61 -9.12 8.14
N VAL A 42 -5.35 -9.53 8.02
CA VAL A 42 -4.96 -10.94 8.15
C VAL A 42 -5.17 -11.47 9.58
N ILE A 43 -4.84 -10.66 10.59
CA ILE A 43 -4.89 -11.06 12.00
C ILE A 43 -6.34 -11.34 12.42
N ASN A 44 -7.27 -10.44 12.11
CA ASN A 44 -8.65 -10.63 12.54
C ASN A 44 -9.39 -11.66 11.69
N THR A 45 -9.05 -11.81 10.41
CA THR A 45 -9.63 -12.86 9.54
C THR A 45 -9.28 -14.25 10.02
N LEU A 46 -8.03 -14.47 10.47
CA LEU A 46 -7.56 -15.76 10.97
C LEU A 46 -7.94 -16.02 12.44
N GLY A 47 -8.66 -15.10 13.08
CA GLY A 47 -9.02 -15.22 14.50
C GLY A 47 -7.82 -15.13 15.44
N LEU A 48 -6.70 -14.55 14.99
CA LEU A 48 -5.47 -14.42 15.77
C LEU A 48 -5.44 -13.14 16.63
N GLY A 49 -6.55 -12.41 16.73
CA GLY A 49 -6.65 -11.15 17.46
C GLY A 49 -6.18 -11.26 18.91
N ASP A 50 -6.59 -12.32 19.62
CA ASP A 50 -6.22 -12.55 21.02
C ASP A 50 -4.71 -12.82 21.21
N ALA A 51 -4.06 -13.42 20.21
CA ALA A 51 -2.63 -13.72 20.24
C ALA A 51 -1.76 -12.48 19.94
N PHE A 52 -2.27 -11.54 19.13
CA PHE A 52 -1.56 -10.33 18.73
C PHE A 52 -2.05 -9.06 19.45
N GLY A 53 -2.95 -9.20 20.43
CA GLY A 53 -3.52 -8.08 21.19
C GLY A 53 -4.39 -7.13 20.36
N VAL A 54 -4.93 -7.61 19.23
CA VAL A 54 -5.78 -6.84 18.34
C VAL A 54 -7.24 -7.14 18.66
N SER A 55 -7.97 -6.14 19.15
CA SER A 55 -9.38 -6.29 19.52
C SER A 55 -10.27 -6.45 18.30
N GLN A 56 -11.10 -7.50 18.31
CA GLN A 56 -12.14 -7.71 17.32
C GLN A 56 -13.28 -6.70 17.54
N PRO A 57 -13.88 -6.13 16.48
CA PRO A 57 -15.07 -5.30 16.61
C PRO A 57 -16.20 -6.09 17.30
N LYS A 58 -16.81 -5.52 18.35
CA LYS A 58 -17.88 -6.17 19.14
C LYS A 58 -19.12 -6.57 18.32
N GLN A 59 -19.31 -5.98 17.15
CA GLN A 59 -20.45 -6.24 16.26
C GLN A 59 -20.11 -7.23 15.13
N GLY A 60 -18.89 -7.75 15.07
CA GLY A 60 -18.41 -8.59 13.98
C GLY A 60 -18.24 -7.81 12.66
N TYR A 61 -17.83 -8.52 11.61
CA TYR A 61 -17.66 -7.96 10.27
C TYR A 61 -18.87 -8.28 9.39
N SER A 62 -19.26 -7.32 8.53
CA SER A 62 -20.25 -7.59 7.49
C SER A 62 -19.73 -8.65 6.51
N GLY A 63 -20.62 -9.38 5.84
CA GLY A 63 -20.21 -10.45 4.90
C GLY A 63 -19.23 -9.99 3.81
N GLY A 64 -19.36 -8.74 3.34
CA GLY A 64 -18.43 -8.13 2.40
C GLY A 64 -17.05 -7.85 2.98
N LEU A 65 -16.98 -7.33 4.22
CA LEU A 65 -15.71 -7.10 4.92
C LEU A 65 -15.01 -8.42 5.24
N THR A 66 -15.75 -9.46 5.60
CA THR A 66 -15.20 -10.81 5.81
C THR A 66 -14.58 -11.36 4.52
N ALA A 67 -15.25 -11.21 3.37
CA ALA A 67 -14.69 -11.62 2.08
C ALA A 67 -13.40 -10.84 1.74
N LEU A 68 -13.37 -9.52 2.01
CA LEU A 68 -12.16 -8.71 1.87
C LEU A 68 -11.03 -9.20 2.77
N GLY A 69 -11.32 -9.59 4.02
CA GLY A 69 -10.36 -10.17 4.96
C GLY A 69 -9.71 -11.46 4.44
N PHE A 70 -10.52 -12.35 3.87
CA PHE A 70 -9.99 -13.55 3.20
C PHE A 70 -9.14 -13.20 1.98
N GLY A 71 -9.53 -12.19 1.20
CA GLY A 71 -8.72 -11.66 0.11
C GLY A 71 -7.37 -11.11 0.58
N GLN A 72 -7.35 -10.32 1.65
CA GLN A 72 -6.12 -9.78 2.26
C GLN A 72 -5.18 -10.91 2.69
N THR A 73 -5.72 -11.94 3.32
CA THR A 73 -4.97 -13.12 3.75
C THR A 73 -4.42 -13.91 2.57
N ALA A 74 -5.24 -14.12 1.53
CA ALA A 74 -4.82 -14.82 0.32
C ALA A 74 -3.69 -14.08 -0.42
N ILE A 75 -3.74 -12.75 -0.49
CA ILE A 75 -2.68 -11.94 -1.11
C ILE A 75 -1.36 -12.08 -0.35
N VAL A 76 -1.38 -12.00 0.99
CA VAL A 76 -0.18 -12.16 1.81
C VAL A 76 0.43 -13.56 1.64
N LEU A 77 -0.39 -14.60 1.72
CA LEU A 77 0.07 -15.98 1.51
C LEU A 77 0.56 -16.20 0.08
N GLY A 78 -0.12 -15.62 -0.91
CA GLY A 78 0.26 -15.67 -2.31
C GLY A 78 1.61 -15.02 -2.58
N ALA A 79 1.93 -13.89 -1.92
CA ALA A 79 3.21 -13.23 -2.06
C ALA A 79 4.37 -14.04 -1.47
N VAL A 80 4.17 -14.64 -0.30
CA VAL A 80 5.15 -15.56 0.29
C VAL A 80 5.33 -16.79 -0.60
N GLY A 81 4.24 -17.40 -1.07
CA GLY A 81 4.27 -18.54 -1.98
C GLY A 81 4.98 -18.21 -3.30
N PHE A 82 4.73 -17.04 -3.86
CA PHE A 82 5.41 -16.55 -5.07
C PHE A 82 6.91 -16.36 -4.83
N ALA A 83 7.32 -15.75 -3.71
CA ALA A 83 8.72 -15.56 -3.38
C ALA A 83 9.46 -16.91 -3.25
N ILE A 84 8.83 -17.90 -2.61
CA ILE A 84 9.35 -19.27 -2.51
C ILE A 84 9.47 -19.90 -3.89
N TYR A 85 8.39 -19.91 -4.68
CA TYR A 85 8.36 -20.49 -6.02
C TYR A 85 9.43 -19.88 -6.94
N HIS A 86 9.52 -18.55 -6.96
CA HIS A 86 10.46 -17.83 -7.81
C HIS A 86 11.91 -18.09 -7.41
N THR A 87 12.19 -18.19 -6.10
CA THR A 87 13.53 -18.53 -5.59
C THR A 87 13.95 -19.95 -5.97
N LEU A 88 13.00 -20.90 -5.98
CA LEU A 88 13.28 -22.30 -6.32
C LEU A 88 13.45 -22.54 -7.83
N LYS A 89 12.72 -21.78 -8.66
CA LYS A 89 12.68 -22.01 -10.12
C LYS A 89 13.71 -21.21 -10.90
N SER A 90 13.89 -19.93 -10.57
CA SER A 90 14.75 -19.02 -11.32
C SER A 90 16.11 -18.96 -10.64
N ALA A 91 17.23 -19.08 -11.36
CA ALA A 91 18.58 -18.93 -10.78
C ALA A 91 19.22 -17.55 -11.09
N ASP A 92 18.50 -16.68 -11.80
CA ASP A 92 19.06 -15.43 -12.31
C ASP A 92 18.88 -14.26 -11.32
N LEU A 93 19.94 -13.98 -10.56
CA LEU A 93 20.01 -12.86 -9.64
C LEU A 93 20.05 -11.50 -10.35
N ARG A 94 20.52 -11.45 -11.60
CA ARG A 94 20.58 -10.20 -12.37
C ARG A 94 19.16 -9.75 -12.73
N ALA A 95 18.35 -10.69 -13.19
CA ALA A 95 16.95 -10.42 -13.52
C ALA A 95 16.16 -9.89 -12.32
N ASP A 96 16.41 -10.44 -11.13
CA ASP A 96 15.79 -9.97 -9.89
C ASP A 96 16.26 -8.57 -9.50
N ALA A 97 17.56 -8.30 -9.60
CA ALA A 97 18.12 -6.98 -9.35
C ALA A 97 17.52 -5.93 -10.29
N ASP A 98 17.45 -6.23 -11.59
CA ASP A 98 16.88 -5.33 -12.59
C ASP A 98 15.37 -5.11 -12.35
N TRP A 99 14.64 -6.12 -11.87
CA TRP A 99 13.23 -5.98 -11.50
C TRP A 99 13.06 -5.09 -10.27
N MET A 100 13.88 -5.29 -9.23
CA MET A 100 13.86 -4.47 -8.02
C MET A 100 14.24 -3.02 -8.31
N ASP A 101 15.23 -2.79 -9.17
CA ASP A 101 15.67 -1.46 -9.60
C ASP A 101 14.57 -0.71 -10.36
N ARG A 102 13.93 -1.36 -11.34
CA ARG A 102 12.79 -0.75 -12.05
C ARG A 102 11.63 -0.44 -11.11
N THR A 103 11.38 -1.31 -10.13
CA THR A 103 10.30 -1.15 -9.16
C THR A 103 10.59 0.00 -8.19
N SER A 104 11.82 0.09 -7.67
CA SER A 104 12.22 1.18 -6.78
C SER A 104 12.17 2.53 -7.51
N ALA A 105 12.67 2.60 -8.75
CA ALA A 105 12.58 3.79 -9.59
C ALA A 105 11.12 4.25 -9.79
N TYR A 106 10.19 3.30 -10.00
CA TYR A 106 8.77 3.62 -10.09
C TYR A 106 8.20 4.13 -8.76
N ILE A 107 8.53 3.51 -7.63
CA ILE A 107 8.08 3.94 -6.31
C ILE A 107 8.55 5.36 -6.01
N VAL A 108 9.80 5.70 -6.35
CA VAL A 108 10.34 7.06 -6.18
C VAL A 108 9.56 8.07 -7.02
N ARG A 109 9.29 7.77 -8.30
CA ARG A 109 8.45 8.62 -9.17
C ARG A 109 7.05 8.81 -8.62
N LEU A 110 6.41 7.72 -8.18
CA LEU A 110 5.09 7.74 -7.57
C LEU A 110 5.08 8.62 -6.32
N ALA A 111 6.05 8.46 -5.44
CA ALA A 111 6.16 9.25 -4.21
C ALA A 111 6.37 10.74 -4.52
N PHE A 112 7.24 11.07 -5.47
CA PHE A 112 7.48 12.45 -5.91
C PHE A 112 6.19 13.11 -6.40
N TRP A 113 5.51 12.50 -7.39
CA TRP A 113 4.29 13.07 -7.96
C TRP A 113 3.15 13.10 -6.94
N SER A 114 3.06 12.11 -6.06
CA SER A 114 2.05 12.06 -5.01
C SER A 114 2.21 13.24 -4.05
N VAL A 115 3.41 13.45 -3.52
CA VAL A 115 3.68 14.55 -2.58
C VAL A 115 3.49 15.91 -3.25
N LEU A 116 3.90 16.06 -4.52
CA LEU A 116 3.71 17.31 -5.26
C LEU A 116 2.22 17.63 -5.45
N LEU A 117 1.43 16.70 -5.99
CA LEU A 117 0.01 16.93 -6.26
C LEU A 117 -0.80 17.12 -4.98
N VAL A 118 -0.55 16.28 -3.97
CA VAL A 118 -1.21 16.40 -2.66
C VAL A 118 -0.83 17.72 -1.99
N GLY A 119 0.44 18.14 -2.05
CA GLY A 119 0.89 19.41 -1.48
C GLY A 119 0.25 20.63 -2.15
N VAL A 120 0.12 20.63 -3.48
CA VAL A 120 -0.59 21.68 -4.22
C VAL A 120 -2.07 21.70 -3.85
N ALA A 121 -2.71 20.54 -3.78
CA ALA A 121 -4.11 20.43 -3.37
C ALA A 121 -4.31 20.93 -1.93
N ASP A 122 -3.43 20.60 -0.99
CA ASP A 122 -3.51 21.04 0.40
C ASP A 122 -3.30 22.55 0.54
N ALA A 123 -2.43 23.16 -0.27
CA ALA A 123 -2.28 24.62 -0.32
C ALA A 123 -3.56 25.30 -0.82
N PHE A 124 -4.17 24.76 -1.88
CA PHE A 124 -5.43 25.25 -2.42
C PHE A 124 -6.60 25.08 -1.44
N LEU A 125 -6.73 23.90 -0.81
CA LEU A 125 -7.76 23.64 0.19
C LEU A 125 -7.59 24.53 1.43
N SER A 126 -6.35 24.79 1.84
CA SER A 126 -6.06 25.72 2.94
C SER A 126 -6.49 27.14 2.60
N PHE A 127 -6.23 27.60 1.37
CA PHE A 127 -6.72 28.90 0.88
C PHE A 127 -8.26 28.97 0.90
N LEU A 128 -8.96 27.98 0.32
CA LEU A 128 -10.42 27.92 0.33
C LEU A 128 -11.02 27.89 1.74
N ARG A 129 -10.29 27.32 2.70
CA ARG A 129 -10.71 27.28 4.09
C ARG A 129 -10.58 28.64 4.76
N VAL A 130 -9.44 29.31 4.60
CA VAL A 130 -9.15 30.63 5.18
C VAL A 130 -10.14 31.67 4.67
N GLU A 131 -10.42 31.68 3.37
CA GLU A 131 -11.33 32.64 2.74
C GLU A 131 -12.82 32.25 2.89
N GLY A 132 -13.14 31.12 3.52
CA GLY A 132 -14.51 30.64 3.67
C GLY A 132 -15.18 30.13 2.37
N PHE A 133 -14.47 30.14 1.25
CA PHE A 133 -14.99 29.71 -0.06
C PHE A 133 -15.33 28.22 -0.17
N HIS A 134 -14.73 27.37 0.67
CA HIS A 134 -15.01 25.93 0.67
C HIS A 134 -16.52 25.62 0.79
N LYS A 135 -17.28 26.36 1.61
CA LYS A 135 -18.73 26.16 1.75
C LYS A 135 -19.54 26.72 0.58
N ILE A 136 -19.01 27.72 -0.12
CA ILE A 136 -19.69 28.36 -1.25
C ILE A 136 -19.57 27.47 -2.50
N ILE A 137 -18.38 26.92 -2.74
CA ILE A 137 -18.08 26.12 -3.94
C ILE A 137 -18.64 24.69 -3.82
N LEU A 138 -18.51 24.07 -2.63
CA LEU A 138 -18.84 22.66 -2.42
C LEU A 138 -20.16 22.45 -1.65
N GLY A 139 -20.82 23.53 -1.25
CA GLY A 139 -21.96 23.51 -0.33
C GLY A 139 -21.54 23.23 1.13
N GLU A 140 -22.50 23.30 2.06
CA GLU A 140 -22.22 23.10 3.48
C GLU A 140 -21.73 21.68 3.79
N ALA A 141 -22.35 20.66 3.17
CA ALA A 141 -21.98 19.26 3.36
C ALA A 141 -20.58 18.94 2.80
N GLY A 142 -20.26 19.42 1.59
CA GLY A 142 -18.95 19.20 0.98
C GLY A 142 -17.84 20.02 1.66
N GLY A 143 -18.14 21.24 2.08
CA GLY A 143 -17.23 22.07 2.86
C GLY A 143 -16.90 21.44 4.23
N ALA A 144 -17.89 20.83 4.90
CA ALA A 144 -17.69 20.12 6.16
C ALA A 144 -16.85 18.84 5.97
N ALA A 145 -17.09 18.07 4.91
CA ALA A 145 -16.31 16.87 4.60
C ALA A 145 -14.83 17.21 4.36
N ILE A 146 -14.51 18.23 3.57
CA ILE A 146 -13.11 18.63 3.33
C ILE A 146 -12.41 19.18 4.58
N ALA A 147 -13.19 19.71 5.54
CA ALA A 147 -12.66 20.18 6.81
C ALA A 147 -12.17 19.04 7.72
N LEU A 148 -12.70 17.81 7.54
CA LEU A 148 -12.29 16.65 8.31
C LEU A 148 -11.02 16.01 7.70
N PRO A 149 -9.97 15.74 8.49
CA PRO A 149 -8.73 15.15 7.98
C PRO A 149 -8.92 13.76 7.35
N SER A 150 -9.79 12.91 7.90
CA SER A 150 -10.05 11.55 7.37
C SER A 150 -10.66 11.60 5.96
N ASP A 151 -11.64 12.48 5.77
CA ASP A 151 -12.38 12.61 4.52
C ASP A 151 -11.50 13.23 3.43
N ARG A 152 -10.65 14.19 3.79
CA ARG A 152 -9.65 14.73 2.86
C ARG A 152 -8.67 13.66 2.40
N GLY A 153 -8.19 12.82 3.32
CA GLY A 153 -7.33 11.70 2.98
C GLY A 153 -7.99 10.80 1.94
N PHE A 154 -9.23 10.38 2.19
CA PHE A 154 -9.93 9.44 1.33
C PHE A 154 -10.37 10.04 -0.02
N TYR A 155 -10.96 11.23 -0.02
CA TYR A 155 -11.59 11.81 -1.21
C TYR A 155 -10.69 12.73 -2.03
N VAL A 156 -9.61 13.25 -1.45
CA VAL A 156 -8.69 14.15 -2.15
C VAL A 156 -7.34 13.47 -2.36
N HIS A 157 -6.72 12.97 -1.30
CA HIS A 157 -5.35 12.46 -1.40
C HIS A 157 -5.28 11.16 -2.21
N ILE A 158 -6.18 10.20 -1.98
CA ILE A 158 -6.16 8.91 -2.72
C ILE A 158 -6.35 9.08 -4.23
N PRO A 159 -7.36 9.83 -4.74
CA PRO A 159 -7.46 10.08 -6.18
C PRO A 159 -6.22 10.75 -6.76
N LEU A 160 -5.62 11.72 -6.05
CA LEU A 160 -4.40 12.39 -6.50
C LEU A 160 -3.19 11.45 -6.52
N ILE A 161 -3.06 10.54 -5.56
CA ILE A 161 -2.02 9.49 -5.55
C ILE A 161 -2.20 8.54 -6.75
N ILE A 162 -3.44 8.20 -7.11
CA ILE A 162 -3.72 7.38 -8.31
C ILE A 162 -3.30 8.13 -9.58
N VAL A 163 -3.65 9.41 -9.69
CA VAL A 163 -3.22 10.27 -10.81
C VAL A 163 -1.69 10.37 -10.87
N ALA A 164 -1.03 10.56 -9.71
CA ALA A 164 0.43 10.56 -9.61
C ALA A 164 1.04 9.24 -10.10
N GLY A 165 0.42 8.10 -9.81
CA GLY A 165 0.84 6.80 -10.33
C GLY A 165 0.74 6.71 -11.84
N LEU A 166 -0.35 7.21 -12.44
CA LEU A 166 -0.50 7.24 -13.90
C LEU A 166 0.55 8.14 -14.55
N ILE A 167 0.88 9.28 -13.94
CA ILE A 167 1.96 10.16 -14.41
C ILE A 167 3.31 9.44 -14.28
N ALA A 168 3.59 8.81 -13.14
CA ALA A 168 4.83 8.07 -12.89
C ALA A 168 5.06 6.87 -13.82
N LEU A 169 3.98 6.30 -14.37
CA LEU A 169 4.05 5.27 -15.42
C LEU A 169 4.43 5.85 -16.79
N LYS A 170 3.90 7.03 -17.12
CA LYS A 170 4.11 7.68 -18.42
C LYS A 170 5.43 8.43 -18.49
N GLU A 171 5.77 9.16 -17.44
CA GLU A 171 6.94 10.03 -17.36
C GLU A 171 8.06 9.36 -16.57
N LYS A 172 9.12 8.98 -17.28
CA LYS A 172 10.33 8.40 -16.67
C LYS A 172 11.40 9.44 -16.33
N SER A 173 11.08 10.73 -16.43
CA SER A 173 12.04 11.84 -16.27
C SER A 173 12.58 11.99 -14.84
N VAL A 174 11.89 11.43 -13.84
CA VAL A 174 12.22 11.63 -12.42
C VAL A 174 12.72 10.31 -11.82
N SER A 175 13.72 9.69 -12.43
CA SER A 175 14.49 8.56 -11.86
C SER A 175 15.74 8.30 -12.68
#